data_AF-A0A357MHE7-F1
#
_entry.id   AF-A0A357MHE7-F1
#
_cell.length_a   1.000
_cell.length_b   1.000
_cell.length_c   1.000
_cell.angle_alpha   90.00
_cell.angle_beta   90.00
_cell.angle_gamma   90.00
#
_symmetry.space_group_name_H-M   'P 1'
#
loop_
_entity.id
_entity.type
_entity.pdbx_description
1 polymer ?
#
loop_
_entity_poly.entity_id
_entity_poly.type
_entity_poly.pdbx_seq_one_letter_code
_entity_poly.pdbx_strand_id
1 'polypeptide(L)' 'ADDVVAAWGTHGAYLDRGPAVAALLRETGTPVLHLGSSKDGHPKHPLYIAYRHEPRPWLPESPG' A
#
# COMPACT_ATOMS: atom_id res chain seq x y z
N ALA A 1 3.82 16.69 9.22
CA ALA A 1 3.66 15.82 8.06
C ALA A 1 3.38 14.45 8.63
N ASP A 2 2.12 14.03 8.54
CA ASP A 2 1.51 13.08 9.49
C ASP A 2 0.89 11.88 8.77
N ASP A 3 1.08 11.78 7.45
CA ASP A 3 0.45 10.77 6.60
C ASP A 3 1.40 9.59 6.31
N VAL A 4 0.86 8.37 6.38
CA VAL A 4 1.56 7.14 6.00
C VAL A 4 1.16 6.75 4.58
N VAL A 5 2.13 6.64 3.66
CA VAL A 5 1.88 6.21 2.28
C VAL A 5 2.55 4.85 2.00
N ALA A 6 1.75 3.82 1.72
CA ALA A 6 2.21 2.52 1.28
C ALA A 6 2.58 2.55 -0.22
N ALA A 7 3.75 2.01 -0.55
CA ALA A 7 4.41 2.23 -1.85
C ALA A 7 5.40 1.12 -2.25
N TRP A 8 5.25 -0.12 -1.75
CA TRP A 8 6.26 -1.19 -1.96
C TRP A 8 6.15 -1.97 -3.28
N GLY A 9 5.09 -1.77 -4.06
CA GLY A 9 4.89 -2.45 -5.34
C GLY A 9 4.70 -3.96 -5.23
N THR A 10 5.00 -4.69 -6.29
CA THR A 10 4.91 -6.16 -6.35
C THR A 10 5.94 -6.87 -5.48
N HIS A 11 6.97 -6.18 -4.99
CA HIS A 11 7.91 -6.74 -4.00
C HIS A 11 7.21 -7.14 -2.70
N GLY A 12 6.02 -6.61 -2.42
CA GLY A 12 5.18 -7.06 -1.30
C GLY A 12 4.72 -8.52 -1.42
N ALA A 13 4.71 -9.11 -2.62
CA ALA A 13 4.40 -10.54 -2.79
C ALA A 13 5.55 -11.44 -2.32
N TYR A 14 6.78 -10.92 -2.28
CA TYR A 14 7.92 -11.73 -1.86
C TYR A 14 7.78 -12.13 -0.39
N LEU A 15 7.69 -13.45 -0.16
CA LEU A 15 7.53 -14.05 1.17
C LEU A 15 6.32 -13.51 1.95
N ASP A 16 5.24 -13.13 1.24
CA ASP A 16 4.04 -12.53 1.83
C ASP A 16 4.32 -11.32 2.73
N ARG A 17 5.40 -10.59 2.43
CA ARG A 17 5.84 -9.47 3.26
C ARG A 17 4.85 -8.30 3.22
N GLY A 18 4.21 -8.07 2.09
CA GLY A 18 3.18 -7.04 1.88
C GLY A 18 1.98 -7.22 2.81
N PRO A 19 1.31 -8.39 2.79
CA PRO A 19 0.26 -8.72 3.76
C PRO A 19 0.71 -8.57 5.22
N ALA A 20 1.92 -9.03 5.57
CA ALA A 20 2.44 -8.91 6.94
C ALA A 20 2.60 -7.45 7.37
N VAL A 21 3.17 -6.59 6.51
CA VAL A 21 3.30 -5.15 6.79
C VAL A 21 1.92 -4.47 6.83
N ALA A 22 0.98 -4.87 5.97
CA ALA A 22 -0.38 -4.36 6.00
C ALA A 22 -1.09 -4.64 7.34
N ALA A 23 -0.89 -5.84 7.89
CA ALA A 23 -1.42 -6.20 9.21
C ALA A 23 -0.82 -5.32 10.31
N LEU A 24 0.51 -5.15 10.33
CA LEU A 24 1.19 -4.29 11.29
C LEU A 24 0.72 -2.83 11.21
N LEU A 25 0.53 -2.30 10.00
CA LEU A 25 0.06 -0.94 9.81
C LEU A 25 -1.39 -0.75 10.31
N ARG A 26 -2.26 -1.76 10.16
CA ARG A 26 -3.63 -1.71 10.69
C ARG A 26 -3.66 -1.63 12.21
N GLU A 27 -2.77 -2.33 12.89
CA GLU A 27 -2.67 -2.30 14.36
C GLU A 27 -2.33 -0.91 14.91
N THR A 28 -1.70 -0.05 14.10
CA THR A 28 -1.39 1.33 14.51
C THR A 28 -2.62 2.25 14.56
N GLY A 29 -3.75 1.86 13.95
CA GLY A 29 -4.94 2.71 13.81
C GLY A 29 -4.73 3.96 12.94
N THR A 30 -3.55 4.11 12.32
CA THR A 30 -3.21 5.27 11.49
C THR A 30 -3.79 5.07 10.08
N PRO A 31 -4.45 6.10 9.50
CA PRO A 31 -4.87 6.05 8.11
C PRO A 31 -3.68 5.81 7.18
N VAL A 32 -3.74 4.72 6.41
CA VAL A 32 -2.72 4.42 5.40
C VAL A 32 -3.24 4.80 4.03
N LEU A 33 -2.42 5.54 3.30
CA LEU A 33 -2.69 5.98 1.94
C LEU A 33 -1.87 5.15 0.94
N HIS A 34 -2.25 5.16 -0.33
CA HIS A 34 -1.47 4.59 -1.42
C HIS A 34 -1.64 5.42 -2.69
N LEU A 35 -0.71 5.27 -3.64
CA LEU A 35 -0.73 6.03 -4.91
C LEU A 35 -1.37 5.24 -6.07
N GLY A 36 -2.08 4.15 -5.74
CA GLY A 36 -2.68 3.21 -6.69
C GLY A 36 -2.32 1.76 -6.35
N SER A 37 -2.99 0.81 -6.99
CA SER A 37 -2.77 -0.63 -6.76
C SER A 37 -2.26 -1.32 -8.03
N SER A 38 -1.37 -2.29 -7.89
CA SER A 38 -0.98 -3.20 -8.96
C SER A 38 -2.16 -4.12 -9.32
N LYS A 39 -1.97 -4.94 -10.37
CA LYS A 39 -2.96 -5.96 -10.76
C LYS A 39 -3.29 -6.92 -9.62
N ASP A 40 -2.31 -7.22 -8.77
CA ASP A 40 -2.43 -8.13 -7.62
C ASP A 40 -2.79 -7.39 -6.32
N GLY A 41 -3.29 -6.15 -6.42
CA GLY A 41 -3.79 -5.38 -5.26
C GLY A 41 -2.71 -4.70 -4.40
N HIS A 42 -1.42 -4.86 -4.71
CA HIS A 42 -0.33 -4.25 -3.95
C HIS A 42 -0.19 -2.74 -4.22
N PRO A 43 0.16 -1.91 -3.22
CA PRO A 43 0.35 -0.47 -3.42
C PRO A 43 1.47 -0.21 -4.43
N LYS A 44 1.19 0.57 -5.48
CA LYS A 44 2.17 0.84 -6.55
C LYS A 44 3.38 1.59 -6.02
N HIS A 45 4.55 1.24 -6.57
CA HIS A 45 5.77 1.96 -6.28
C HIS A 45 5.79 3.34 -6.99
N PRO A 46 6.20 4.43 -6.31
CA PRO A 46 6.21 5.79 -6.86
C PRO A 46 6.99 5.95 -8.16
N LEU A 47 8.00 5.11 -8.39
CA LEU A 47 8.78 5.11 -9.63
C LEU A 47 7.95 4.74 -10.89
N TYR A 48 6.83 4.02 -10.73
CA TYR A 48 6.02 3.51 -11.84
C TYR A 48 4.66 4.21 -12.00
N ILE A 49 4.50 5.39 -11.41
CA ILE A 49 3.29 6.21 -11.52
C ILE A 49 3.63 7.58 -12.11
N ALA A 50 2.66 8.22 -12.76
CA ALA A 50 2.86 9.57 -13.28
C ALA A 50 3.08 10.56 -12.13
N TYR A 51 3.74 11.69 -12.40
CA TYR A 51 4.10 12.68 -11.37
C TYR A 51 2.91 13.26 -10.58
N ARG A 52 1.67 13.13 -11.08
CA ARG A 52 0.47 13.82 -10.56
C ARG A 52 -0.54 12.87 -9.91
N HIS A 53 -0.10 11.99 -9.02
CA HIS A 53 -1.01 11.13 -8.27
C HIS A 53 -1.18 11.60 -6.84
N GLU A 54 -2.42 11.91 -6.47
CA GLU A 54 -2.80 12.16 -5.08
C GLU A 54 -2.93 10.84 -4.32
N PRO A 55 -2.43 10.76 -3.08
CA PRO A 55 -2.65 9.60 -2.22
C PRO A 55 -4.13 9.36 -1.96
N ARG A 56 -4.55 8.09 -1.99
CA ARG A 56 -5.92 7.67 -1.70
C ARG A 56 -5.93 6.76 -0.48
N PRO A 57 -7.03 6.67 0.28
CA PRO A 57 -7.15 5.68 1.36
C PRO A 57 -6.91 4.28 0.82
N TRP A 58 -5.98 3.55 1.45
CA TRP A 58 -5.71 2.16 1.09
C TRP A 58 -6.64 1.24 1.88
N LEU A 59 -7.55 0.59 1.17
CA LEU A 59 -8.37 -0.51 1.70
C LEU A 59 -7.75 -1.82 1.18
N PRO A 60 -6.87 -2.49 1.96
CA PRO A 60 -6.34 -3.76 1.51
C PRO A 60 -7.49 -4.77 1.56
N GLU A 61 -7.73 -5.47 0.46
CA GLU A 61 -8.81 -6.46 0.36
C GLU A 61 -8.77 -7.40 1.58
N SER A 62 -9.92 -7.59 2.21
CA SER A 62 -10.03 -8.59 3.28
C SER A 62 -9.66 -9.95 2.68
N PRO A 63 -8.73 -10.71 3.29
CA PRO A 63 -8.56 -12.09 2.89
C PRO A 63 -9.88 -12.80 3.17
N GLY A 64 -10.53 -13.30 2.11
CA GLY A 64 -11.62 -14.27 2.22
C GLY A 64 -11.10 -15.65 2.59
#